data_AF-A0A6I4NII0-F1
#
_entry.id   AF-A0A6I4NII0-F1
#
_cell.length_a   1.000
_cell.length_b   1.000
_cell.length_c   1.000
_cell.angle_alpha   90.00
_cell.angle_beta   90.00
_cell.angle_gamma   90.00
#
_symmetry.space_group_name_H-M   'P 1'
#
loop_
_entity.id
_entity.type
_entity.pdbx_description
1 polymer ?
#
loop_
_entity_poly.entity_id
_entity_poly.type
_entity_poly.pdbx_seq_one_letter_code
_entity_poly.pdbx_strand_id
1 'polypeptide(L)'
;MDAVENISAAVVIDQKRLGGNPRSTVGTVTDINPLLRLLFSRAGDRAGLPPSAFSLNDPQGMCPTCDGLGATVRLGLDAFLDPIR
;
A
#
# COMPACT_ATOMS: atom_id res chain seq x y z
N MET A 1 -15.32 -43.05 -20.82
CA MET A 1 -14.83 -41.68 -20.59
C MET A 1 -15.20 -41.38 -19.16
N ASP A 2 -14.23 -41.26 -18.27
CA ASP A 2 -14.51 -41.10 -16.84
C ASP A 2 -14.89 -39.64 -16.57
N ALA A 3 -16.13 -39.43 -16.14
CA ALA A 3 -16.64 -38.13 -15.74
C ALA A 3 -16.21 -37.84 -14.29
N VAL A 4 -15.66 -36.66 -14.05
CA VAL A 4 -15.33 -36.21 -12.70
C VAL A 4 -16.48 -35.35 -12.19
N GLU A 5 -17.28 -35.93 -11.29
CA GLU A 5 -18.44 -35.28 -10.66
C GLU A 5 -18.13 -34.91 -9.20
N ASN A 6 -18.87 -33.97 -8.62
CA ASN A 6 -18.75 -33.54 -7.21
C ASN A 6 -17.43 -32.86 -6.79
N ILE A 7 -16.80 -32.08 -7.69
CA ILE A 7 -15.62 -31.28 -7.33
C ILE A 7 -16.04 -29.95 -6.72
N SER A 8 -15.46 -29.58 -5.58
CA SER A 8 -15.58 -28.24 -5.01
C SER A 8 -14.87 -27.20 -5.89
N ALA A 9 -15.23 -25.92 -5.74
CA ALA A 9 -14.56 -24.83 -6.44
C ALA A 9 -13.03 -24.90 -6.24
N ALA A 10 -12.29 -24.93 -7.35
CA ALA A 10 -10.83 -24.97 -7.33
C ALA A 10 -10.27 -23.54 -7.19
N VAL A 11 -9.29 -23.39 -6.31
CA VAL A 11 -8.51 -22.16 -6.16
C VAL A 11 -7.09 -22.45 -6.59
N VAL A 12 -6.57 -21.68 -7.55
CA VAL A 12 -5.19 -21.78 -8.00
C VAL A 12 -4.32 -20.86 -7.16
N ILE A 13 -3.29 -21.43 -6.53
CA ILE A 13 -2.25 -20.69 -5.82
C ILE A 13 -1.00 -20.79 -6.69
N ASP A 14 -0.58 -19.67 -7.28
CA ASP A 14 0.63 -19.58 -8.10
C ASP A 14 1.66 -18.63 -7.46
N GLN A 15 2.81 -18.50 -8.12
CA GLN A 15 3.87 -17.57 -7.74
C GLN A 15 3.94 -16.38 -8.71
N LYS A 16 2.81 -15.98 -9.29
CA LYS A 16 2.80 -14.81 -10.16
C LYS A 16 3.22 -13.60 -9.35
N ARG A 17 4.11 -12.78 -9.94
CA ARG A 17 4.50 -11.52 -9.32
C ARG A 17 3.27 -10.65 -9.07
N LEU A 18 3.18 -10.09 -7.87
CA LEU A 18 2.21 -9.07 -7.56
C LEU A 18 2.46 -7.87 -8.49
N GLY A 19 1.40 -7.40 -9.14
CA GLY A 19 1.46 -6.21 -9.99
C GLY A 19 1.83 -4.97 -9.17
N GLY A 20 2.67 -4.10 -9.74
CA GLY A 20 3.20 -2.92 -9.06
C GLY A 20 2.37 -1.67 -9.32
N ASN A 21 1.46 -1.34 -8.41
CA ASN A 21 1.09 0.07 -8.19
C ASN A 21 2.00 0.60 -7.07
N PRO A 22 2.58 1.81 -7.18
CA PRO A 22 3.36 2.42 -6.10
C PRO A 22 2.65 2.48 -4.74
N ARG A 23 1.32 2.41 -4.72
CA ARG A 23 0.49 2.34 -3.50
C ARG A 23 0.14 0.91 -3.06
N SER A 24 0.48 -0.10 -3.86
CA SER A 24 0.35 -1.51 -3.47
C SER A 24 1.51 -1.88 -2.56
N THR A 25 1.18 -2.17 -1.31
CA THR A 25 2.12 -2.59 -0.28
C THR A 25 1.71 -3.98 0.22
N VAL A 26 2.56 -4.62 1.03
CA VAL A 26 2.18 -5.85 1.73
C VAL A 26 0.88 -5.64 2.49
N GLY A 27 0.73 -4.47 3.13
CA GLY A 27 -0.45 -4.18 3.94
C GLY A 27 -1.76 -4.05 3.17
N THR A 28 -1.71 -3.68 1.88
CA THR A 28 -2.89 -3.69 1.00
C THR A 28 -3.15 -5.06 0.41
N VAL A 29 -2.11 -5.85 0.13
CA VAL A 29 -2.27 -7.19 -0.47
C VAL A 29 -2.83 -8.18 0.55
N THR A 30 -2.51 -8.02 1.82
CA THR A 30 -3.00 -8.89 2.90
C THR A 30 -4.26 -8.35 3.59
N ASP A 31 -4.83 -7.24 3.12
CA ASP A 31 -5.96 -6.54 3.76
C ASP A 31 -5.77 -6.19 5.25
N ILE A 32 -4.52 -6.07 5.71
CA ILE A 32 -4.25 -5.73 7.12
C ILE A 32 -4.33 -4.22 7.36
N ASN A 33 -4.17 -3.38 6.33
CA ASN A 33 -4.21 -1.92 6.44
C ASN A 33 -5.50 -1.39 7.08
N PRO A 34 -6.72 -1.82 6.70
CA PRO A 34 -7.95 -1.45 7.41
C PRO A 34 -7.92 -1.73 8.92
N LEU A 35 -7.38 -2.89 9.32
CA LEU A 35 -7.27 -3.26 10.73
C LEU A 35 -6.28 -2.38 11.48
N LEU A 36 -5.12 -2.10 10.88
CA LEU A 36 -4.13 -1.18 11.46
C LEU A 36 -4.71 0.23 11.63
N ARG A 37 -5.43 0.74 10.63
CA ARG A 37 -6.09 2.06 10.71
C ARG A 37 -7.12 2.12 11.85
N LEU A 38 -7.91 1.06 12.02
CA LEU A 38 -8.84 0.96 13.14
C LEU A 38 -8.10 0.87 14.48
N LEU A 39 -7.03 0.08 14.55
CA LEU A 39 -6.21 -0.05 15.75
C LEU A 39 -5.64 1.32 16.18
N PHE A 40 -4.99 2.06 15.27
CA PHE A 40 -4.41 3.37 15.60
C PHE A 40 -5.46 4.44 15.94
N SER A 41 -6.65 4.36 15.32
CA SER A 41 -7.78 5.21 15.68
C SER A 41 -8.24 5.00 17.13
N ARG A 42 -8.02 3.81 17.70
CA ARG A 42 -8.52 3.43 19.04
C ARG A 42 -7.43 3.32 20.11
N ALA A 43 -6.19 3.03 19.73
CA ALA A 43 -5.16 2.58 20.67
C ALA A 43 -3.73 3.10 20.36
N GLY A 44 -3.59 4.34 19.85
CA GLY A 44 -2.29 4.99 19.66
C GLY A 44 -2.21 6.39 20.28
N ASP A 45 -1.06 7.05 20.14
CA ASP A 45 -0.84 8.43 20.64
C ASP A 45 -1.84 9.46 20.06
N ARG A 46 -2.44 9.12 18.93
CA ARG A 46 -3.49 9.91 18.26
C ARG A 46 -4.86 9.23 18.29
N ALA A 47 -5.11 8.40 19.32
CA ALA A 47 -6.42 7.78 19.52
C ALA A 47 -7.54 8.85 19.54
N GLY A 48 -8.70 8.51 18.99
CA GLY A 48 -9.84 9.41 18.82
C GLY A 48 -9.95 10.05 17.44
N LEU A 49 -8.90 10.02 16.62
CA LEU A 49 -9.00 10.38 15.21
C LEU A 49 -9.74 9.31 14.40
N PRO A 50 -10.44 9.67 13.32
CA PRO A 50 -11.08 8.69 12.45
C PRO A 50 -10.05 7.78 11.78
N PRO A 51 -10.38 6.51 11.47
CA PRO A 51 -9.47 5.60 10.76
C PRO A 51 -8.93 6.16 9.43
N SER A 52 -9.67 7.06 8.76
CA SER A 52 -9.23 7.75 7.54
C SER A 52 -7.98 8.60 7.76
N ALA A 53 -7.79 9.17 8.96
CA ALA A 53 -6.60 9.95 9.31
C ALA A 53 -5.30 9.12 9.30
N PHE A 54 -5.39 7.79 9.31
CA PHE A 54 -4.26 6.87 9.27
C PHE A 54 -4.10 6.20 7.89
N SER A 55 -4.79 6.72 6.87
CA SER A 55 -4.80 6.14 5.53
C SER A 55 -3.80 6.83 4.60
N LEU A 56 -2.89 6.06 4.01
CA LEU A 56 -2.00 6.51 2.95
C LEU A 56 -2.72 6.74 1.60
N ASN A 57 -3.97 6.29 1.48
CA ASN A 57 -4.79 6.42 0.26
C ASN A 57 -5.92 7.44 0.39
N ASP A 58 -6.12 8.04 1.57
CA ASP A 58 -7.19 9.03 1.80
C ASP A 58 -6.59 10.43 1.89
N PRO A 59 -7.08 11.43 1.13
CA PRO A 59 -6.61 12.81 1.24
C PRO A 59 -6.69 13.40 2.65
N GLN A 60 -7.59 12.91 3.51
CA GLN A 60 -7.70 13.33 4.90
C GLN A 60 -6.57 12.82 5.80
N GLY A 61 -5.88 11.75 5.40
CA GLY A 61 -4.81 11.12 6.20
C GLY A 61 -3.44 11.06 5.52
N MET A 62 -3.37 11.15 4.20
CA MET A 62 -2.12 11.01 3.47
C MET A 62 -1.23 12.25 3.63
N CYS A 63 0.07 12.04 3.62
CA CYS A 63 1.04 13.13 3.64
C CYS A 63 0.92 13.96 2.34
N PRO A 64 0.72 15.30 2.42
CA PRO A 64 0.55 16.14 1.23
C PRO A 64 1.85 16.38 0.46
N THR A 65 3.01 16.04 1.03
CA THR A 65 4.31 16.20 0.36
C THR A 65 4.61 15.03 -0.58
N CYS A 66 4.12 13.83 -0.26
CA CYS A 66 4.40 12.62 -1.05
C CYS A 66 3.13 11.91 -1.54
N ASP A 67 1.95 12.50 -1.34
CA ASP A 67 0.65 11.93 -1.70
C ASP A 67 0.45 10.48 -1.23
N GLY A 68 0.94 10.21 -0.02
CA GLY A 68 0.88 8.89 0.61
C GLY A 68 1.85 7.83 0.06
N LEU A 69 2.78 8.19 -0.84
CA LEU A 69 3.76 7.28 -1.42
C LEU A 69 4.94 6.98 -0.48
N GLY A 70 5.17 7.83 0.53
CA GLY A 70 6.32 7.72 1.44
C GLY A 70 7.65 8.17 0.82
N ALA A 71 7.67 8.53 -0.47
CA ALA A 71 8.84 9.05 -1.18
C ALA A 71 8.44 10.14 -2.17
N THR A 72 9.36 11.06 -2.46
CA THR A 72 9.22 12.08 -3.51
C THR A 72 10.36 11.94 -4.51
N VAL A 73 10.07 12.04 -5.80
CA VAL A 73 11.11 12.14 -6.83
C VAL A 73 11.59 13.59 -6.88
N ARG A 74 12.89 13.80 -6.65
CA ARG A 74 13.54 15.11 -6.78
C ARG A 74 14.72 15.00 -7.73
N LEU A 75 15.02 16.08 -8.43
CA LEU A 75 16.24 16.20 -9.23
C LEU A 75 17.44 16.29 -8.30
N GLY A 76 18.39 15.36 -8.45
CA GLY A 76 19.69 15.44 -7.80
C GLY A 76 20.58 16.43 -8.53
N LEU A 77 20.56 17.69 -8.10
CA LEU A 77 21.27 18.79 -8.78
C LEU A 77 22.79 18.53 -8.88
N ASP A 78 23.38 17.90 -7.86
CA ASP A 78 24.83 17.63 -7.82
C ASP A 78 25.28 16.55 -8.82
N ALA A 79 24.36 15.67 -9.24
CA ALA A 79 24.62 14.69 -10.30
C ALA A 79 24.20 15.20 -11.68
N PHE A 80 23.37 16.24 -11.73
CA PHE A 80 22.85 16.82 -12.96
C PHE A 80 23.74 17.94 -13.51
N LEU A 81 24.37 18.71 -12.61
CA LEU A 81 25.30 19.77 -12.97
C LEU A 81 26.72 19.24 -12.82
N ASP A 82 27.49 19.24 -13.90
CA ASP A 82 28.95 19.08 -13.82
C ASP A 82 29.52 20.41 -13.31
N PRO A 83 30.02 20.49 -12.08
CA PRO A 83 30.49 21.76 -11.51
C PRO A 83 31.81 22.25 -12.15
N ILE A 84 32.42 21.46 -13.06
CA ILE A 84 33.72 21.73 -13.67
C ILE A 84 33.58 22.12 -15.16
N ARG A 85 32.36 22.28 -15.69
CA ARG A 85 32.11 22.83 -17.03
C ARG A 85 31.08 23.96 -17.05
#